data_AF-A0A0S8J479-F1
#
_entry.id   AF-A0A0S8J479-F1
#
_cell.length_a   1.000
_cell.length_b   1.000
_cell.length_c   1.000
_cell.angle_alpha   90.00
_cell.angle_beta   90.00
_cell.angle_gamma   90.00
#
_symmetry.space_group_name_H-M   'P 1'
#
loop_
_entity.id
_entity.type
_entity.pdbx_description
1 polymer ?
#
loop_
_entity_poly.entity_id
_entity_poly.type
_entity_poly.pdbx_seq_one_letter_code
_entity_poly.pdbx_strand_id
1 'polypeptide(L)'
;MGQTFNNLGGVYQLKGEWDKAIEFYNKSLKINEKIGDEHLRAQTFNNLGLVYKTKGEWDKAIEFYNKSIKMYQKIGDEHGMAQTKANIAILYKTQGKKEEARRLLEESLRTFEKIGDRPNAEIVREHLEEL
;
A
#
# COMPACT_ATOMS: atom_id res chain seq x y z
N MET A 1 7.85 16.23 11.45
CA MET A 1 8.45 15.11 12.22
C MET A 1 7.97 13.75 11.72
N GLY A 2 6.65 13.49 11.61
CA GLY A 2 6.16 12.21 11.10
C GLY A 2 6.63 11.90 9.67
N GLN A 3 6.55 12.88 8.75
CA GLN A 3 7.03 12.73 7.37
C GLN A 3 8.53 12.37 7.30
N THR A 4 9.36 12.97 8.14
CA THR A 4 10.80 12.67 8.21
C THR A 4 11.04 11.20 8.57
N PHE A 5 10.29 10.66 9.53
CA PHE A 5 10.39 9.25 9.89
C PHE A 5 9.83 8.31 8.82
N ASN A 6 8.75 8.71 8.12
CA ASN A 6 8.27 7.95 6.96
C ASN A 6 9.35 7.87 5.86
N ASN A 7 10.03 8.99 5.57
CA ASN A 7 11.09 9.02 4.57
C ASN A 7 12.30 8.18 5.00
N LEU A 8 12.69 8.23 6.28
CA LEU A 8 13.74 7.35 6.82
C LEU A 8 13.35 5.87 6.69
N GLY A 9 12.08 5.52 6.97
CA GLY A 9 11.55 4.19 6.73
C GLY A 9 11.76 3.73 5.28
N GLY A 10 11.44 4.61 4.31
CA GLY A 10 11.66 4.37 2.89
C GLY A 10 13.13 4.16 2.53
N VAL A 11 14.04 4.96 3.10
CA VAL A 11 15.49 4.80 2.88
C VAL A 11 15.98 3.44 3.37
N TYR A 12 15.61 3.02 4.58
CA TYR A 12 16.02 1.71 5.09
C TYR A 12 15.37 0.55 4.33
N GLN A 13 14.14 0.72 3.86
CA GLN A 13 13.48 -0.25 3.00
C GLN A 13 14.26 -0.45 1.69
N LEU A 14 14.70 0.63 1.04
CA LEU A 14 15.52 0.56 -0.18
C LEU A 14 16.89 -0.09 0.04
N LYS A 15 17.43 0.01 1.26
CA LYS A 15 18.67 -0.66 1.66
C LYS A 15 18.49 -2.14 2.03
N GLY A 16 17.26 -2.66 2.03
CA GLY A 16 16.95 -4.00 2.51
C GLY A 16 17.00 -4.15 4.03
N GLU A 17 17.15 -3.05 4.79
CA GLU A 17 17.16 -3.04 6.25
C GLU A 17 15.72 -2.97 6.79
N TRP A 18 14.95 -4.03 6.54
CA TRP A 18 13.50 -4.04 6.72
C TRP A 18 13.04 -3.78 8.16
N ASP A 19 13.77 -4.30 9.16
CA ASP A 19 13.40 -4.10 10.57
C ASP A 19 13.59 -2.65 11.01
N LYS A 20 14.63 -1.96 10.50
CA LYS A 20 14.79 -0.51 10.71
C LYS A 20 13.71 0.28 9.97
N ALA A 21 13.35 -0.14 8.75
CA ALA A 21 12.24 0.48 8.02
C ALA A 21 10.95 0.43 8.85
N ILE A 22 10.61 -0.74 9.41
CA ILE A 22 9.46 -0.95 10.28
C ILE A 22 9.54 -0.06 11.54
N GLU A 23 10.70 0.03 12.19
CA GLU A 23 10.90 0.91 13.35
C GLU A 23 10.55 2.37 13.02
N PHE A 24 11.07 2.88 11.91
CA PHE A 24 10.85 4.27 11.51
C PHE A 24 9.42 4.54 11.03
N TYR A 25 8.79 3.61 10.31
CA TYR A 25 7.39 3.71 9.98
C TYR A 25 6.48 3.71 11.23
N ASN A 26 6.79 2.90 12.25
CA ASN A 26 6.05 2.92 13.52
C ASN A 26 6.22 4.24 14.28
N LYS A 27 7.43 4.84 14.26
CA LYS A 27 7.65 6.19 14.80
C LYS A 27 6.83 7.25 14.06
N SER A 28 6.76 7.15 12.72
CA SER A 28 5.90 8.01 11.89
C SER A 28 4.44 7.90 12.31
N LEU A 29 3.89 6.68 12.40
CA LEU A 29 2.50 6.45 12.81
C LEU A 29 2.18 7.08 14.17
N LYS A 30 3.03 6.88 15.18
CA LYS A 30 2.83 7.41 16.53
C LYS A 30 2.79 8.95 16.56
N ILE A 31 3.58 9.60 15.71
CA ILE A 31 3.59 11.07 15.63
C ILE A 31 2.36 11.55 14.87
N ASN A 32 2.05 10.96 13.73
CA ASN A 32 0.93 11.36 12.90
C ASN A 32 -0.42 11.13 13.57
N GLU A 33 -0.54 10.10 14.40
CA GLU A 33 -1.70 9.89 15.27
C GLU A 33 -1.90 11.04 16.25
N LYS A 34 -0.82 11.55 16.86
CA LYS A 34 -0.90 12.67 17.81
C LYS A 34 -1.29 13.99 17.16
N ILE A 35 -0.86 14.22 15.91
CA ILE A 35 -1.12 15.47 15.20
C ILE A 35 -2.32 15.39 14.26
N GLY A 36 -2.96 14.23 14.14
CA GLY A 36 -4.15 14.03 13.30
C GLY A 36 -3.89 13.97 11.79
N ASP A 37 -2.67 13.65 11.35
CA ASP A 37 -2.35 13.51 9.92
C ASP A 37 -2.78 12.12 9.41
N GLU A 38 -4.04 12.00 9.01
CA GLU A 38 -4.63 10.74 8.59
C GLU A 38 -4.13 10.26 7.22
N HIS A 39 -3.82 11.20 6.32
CA HIS A 39 -3.29 10.89 4.99
C HIS A 39 -1.91 10.24 5.10
N LEU A 40 -0.99 10.84 5.88
CA LEU A 40 0.33 10.26 6.05
C LEU A 40 0.27 8.94 6.83
N ARG A 41 -0.67 8.75 7.77
CA ARG A 41 -0.88 7.45 8.41
C ARG A 41 -1.32 6.38 7.42
N ALA A 42 -2.26 6.69 6.53
CA ALA A 42 -2.72 5.77 5.49
C ALA A 42 -1.55 5.34 4.59
N GLN A 43 -0.73 6.30 4.15
CA GLN A 43 0.47 6.04 3.36
C GLN A 43 1.49 5.18 4.13
N THR A 44 1.77 5.50 5.41
CA THR A 44 2.71 4.72 6.22
C THR A 44 2.22 3.28 6.42
N PHE A 45 0.92 3.04 6.59
CA PHE A 45 0.37 1.69 6.64
C PHE A 45 0.57 0.93 5.31
N ASN A 46 0.37 1.58 4.17
CA ASN A 46 0.66 0.96 2.87
C ASN A 46 2.15 0.58 2.73
N ASN A 47 3.06 1.46 3.19
CA ASN A 47 4.50 1.19 3.16
C ASN A 47 4.90 0.03 4.07
N LEU A 48 4.31 -0.08 5.27
CA LEU A 48 4.49 -1.25 6.13
C LEU A 48 4.01 -2.53 5.45
N GLY A 49 2.85 -2.49 4.78
CA GLY A 49 2.36 -3.61 3.99
C GLY A 49 3.37 -4.06 2.93
N LEU A 50 3.99 -3.09 2.23
CA LEU A 50 5.03 -3.37 1.24
C LEU A 50 6.29 -4.00 1.87
N VAL A 51 6.72 -3.52 3.04
CA VAL A 51 7.88 -4.09 3.74
C VAL A 51 7.61 -5.54 4.14
N TYR A 52 6.44 -5.83 4.76
CA TYR A 52 6.08 -7.19 5.14
C TYR A 52 5.90 -8.11 3.92
N LYS A 53 5.38 -7.60 2.80
CA LYS A 53 5.33 -8.33 1.53
C LYS A 53 6.73 -8.77 1.12
N THR A 54 7.69 -7.84 1.10
CA THR A 54 9.07 -8.12 0.70
C THR A 54 9.76 -9.11 1.65
N LYS A 55 9.39 -9.12 2.94
CA LYS A 55 9.86 -10.12 3.92
C LYS A 55 9.21 -11.50 3.75
N GLY A 56 8.20 -11.66 2.89
CA GLY A 56 7.42 -12.89 2.76
C GLY A 56 6.36 -13.08 3.86
N GLU A 57 6.15 -12.08 4.72
CA GLU A 57 5.15 -12.11 5.80
C GLU A 57 3.78 -11.64 5.26
N TRP A 58 3.19 -12.43 4.35
CA TRP A 58 2.03 -12.03 3.55
C TRP A 58 0.78 -11.68 4.37
N ASP A 59 0.50 -12.40 5.45
CA ASP A 59 -0.67 -12.11 6.29
C ASP A 59 -0.57 -10.74 6.97
N LYS A 60 0.62 -10.38 7.45
CA LYS A 60 0.87 -9.04 8.00
C LYS A 60 0.81 -7.98 6.92
N ALA A 61 1.31 -8.25 5.72
CA ALA A 61 1.20 -7.33 4.61
C ALA A 61 -0.28 -6.99 4.32
N ILE A 62 -1.14 -8.01 4.23
CA ILE A 62 -2.58 -7.85 4.03
C ILE A 62 -3.23 -7.08 5.18
N GLU A 63 -2.85 -7.35 6.44
CA GLU A 63 -3.34 -6.62 7.61
C GLU A 63 -3.05 -5.11 7.49
N PHE A 64 -1.80 -4.75 7.15
CA PHE A 64 -1.40 -3.36 7.04
C PHE A 64 -1.98 -2.66 5.81
N TYR A 65 -2.11 -3.35 4.68
CA TYR A 65 -2.83 -2.83 3.52
C TYR A 65 -4.31 -2.57 3.84
N ASN A 66 -4.98 -3.46 4.56
CA ASN A 66 -6.36 -3.23 4.98
C ASN A 66 -6.51 -2.05 5.95
N LYS A 67 -5.54 -1.84 6.86
CA LYS A 67 -5.48 -0.63 7.70
C LYS A 67 -5.36 0.63 6.85
N SER A 68 -4.50 0.60 5.82
CA SER A 68 -4.34 1.71 4.86
C SER A 68 -5.63 2.00 4.10
N ILE A 69 -6.29 0.99 3.51
CA ILE A 69 -7.57 1.14 2.80
C ILE A 69 -8.63 1.77 3.70
N LYS A 70 -8.76 1.31 4.95
CA LYS A 70 -9.72 1.88 5.91
C LYS A 70 -9.46 3.38 6.17
N MET A 71 -8.20 3.79 6.24
CA MET A 71 -7.85 5.20 6.42
C MET A 71 -8.08 6.02 5.16
N TYR A 72 -7.65 5.54 3.99
CA TYR A 72 -7.93 6.23 2.73
C TYR A 72 -9.44 6.38 2.47
N GLN A 73 -10.24 5.35 2.80
CA GLN A 73 -11.70 5.44 2.74
C GLN A 73 -12.25 6.52 3.67
N LYS A 74 -11.72 6.65 4.89
CA LYS A 74 -12.14 7.68 5.84
C LYS A 74 -11.90 9.09 5.31
N ILE A 75 -10.79 9.31 4.62
CA ILE A 75 -10.41 10.63 4.09
C ILE A 75 -10.85 10.88 2.64
N GLY A 76 -11.52 9.91 2.02
CA GLY A 76 -12.02 10.02 0.63
C GLY A 76 -10.93 9.93 -0.45
N ASP A 77 -9.77 9.35 -0.13
CA ASP A 77 -8.66 9.19 -1.09
C ASP A 77 -8.83 7.92 -1.93
N GLU A 78 -9.55 8.05 -3.04
CA GLU A 78 -9.78 6.95 -3.98
C GLU A 78 -8.48 6.45 -4.65
N HIS A 79 -7.50 7.35 -4.84
CA HIS A 79 -6.22 7.02 -5.47
C HIS A 79 -5.41 6.07 -4.58
N GLY A 80 -5.23 6.45 -3.32
CA GLY A 80 -4.53 5.64 -2.32
C GLY A 80 -5.19 4.28 -2.11
N MET A 81 -6.54 4.24 -2.08
CA MET A 81 -7.28 2.98 -2.01
C MET A 81 -6.99 2.06 -3.20
N ALA A 82 -7.06 2.58 -4.42
CA ALA A 82 -6.83 1.80 -5.64
C ALA A 82 -5.40 1.25 -5.69
N GLN A 83 -4.40 2.07 -5.34
CA GLN A 83 -3.02 1.62 -5.30
C GLN A 83 -2.81 0.51 -4.25
N THR A 84 -3.40 0.64 -3.06
CA THR A 84 -3.30 -0.40 -2.04
C THR A 84 -4.04 -1.68 -2.42
N LYS A 85 -5.19 -1.60 -3.10
CA LYS A 85 -5.89 -2.78 -3.64
C LYS A 85 -5.05 -3.50 -4.69
N ALA A 86 -4.42 -2.78 -5.61
CA ALA A 86 -3.51 -3.35 -6.59
C ALA A 86 -2.33 -4.09 -5.90
N ASN A 87 -1.79 -3.53 -4.82
CA ASN A 87 -0.76 -4.20 -4.03
C ASN A 87 -1.25 -5.54 -3.43
N ILE A 88 -2.45 -5.58 -2.85
CA ILE A 88 -3.05 -6.84 -2.34
C ILE A 88 -3.27 -7.83 -3.49
N ALA A 89 -3.73 -7.36 -4.64
CA ALA A 89 -3.96 -8.20 -5.80
C ALA A 89 -2.67 -8.91 -6.27
N ILE A 90 -1.55 -8.21 -6.26
CA ILE A 90 -0.23 -8.79 -6.55
C ILE A 90 0.12 -9.90 -5.54
N LEU A 91 -0.20 -9.74 -4.25
CA LEU A 91 -0.01 -10.82 -3.27
C LEU A 91 -0.89 -12.03 -3.59
N TYR A 92 -2.16 -11.82 -3.93
CA TYR A 92 -3.05 -12.92 -4.30
C TYR A 92 -2.58 -13.64 -5.56
N LYS A 93 -2.06 -12.91 -6.55
CA LYS A 93 -1.40 -13.49 -7.72
C LYS A 93 -0.23 -14.39 -7.31
N THR A 94 0.65 -13.93 -6.42
CA THR A 94 1.78 -14.77 -5.93
C THR A 94 1.33 -16.00 -5.14
N GLN A 95 0.12 -15.98 -4.56
CA GLN A 95 -0.49 -17.11 -3.87
C GLN A 95 -1.28 -18.05 -4.79
N GLY A 96 -1.34 -17.78 -6.10
CA GLY A 96 -2.15 -18.53 -7.06
C GLY A 96 -3.66 -18.24 -7.00
N LYS A 97 -4.08 -17.25 -6.19
CA LYS A 97 -5.47 -16.79 -6.05
C LYS A 97 -5.82 -15.82 -7.17
N LYS A 98 -5.88 -16.35 -8.39
CA LYS A 98 -6.02 -15.55 -9.62
C LYS A 98 -7.34 -14.79 -9.70
N GLU A 99 -8.44 -15.39 -9.26
CA GLU A 99 -9.76 -14.75 -9.30
C GLU A 99 -9.84 -13.55 -8.34
N GLU A 100 -9.33 -13.70 -7.12
CA GLU A 100 -9.27 -12.61 -6.15
C GLU A 100 -8.32 -11.49 -6.60
N ALA A 101 -7.20 -11.84 -7.21
CA ALA A 101 -6.28 -10.88 -7.81
C ALA A 101 -6.95 -10.10 -8.96
N ARG A 102 -7.59 -10.81 -9.90
CA ARG A 102 -8.30 -10.20 -11.04
C ARG A 102 -9.35 -9.20 -10.56
N ARG A 103 -10.20 -9.60 -9.61
CA ARG A 103 -11.25 -8.72 -9.06
C ARG A 103 -10.67 -7.40 -8.51
N LEU A 104 -9.61 -7.49 -7.70
CA LEU A 104 -8.99 -6.31 -7.09
C LEU A 104 -8.27 -5.42 -8.11
N LEU A 105 -7.60 -6.00 -9.12
CA LEU A 105 -6.99 -5.23 -10.19
C LEU A 105 -8.05 -4.52 -11.03
N GLU A 106 -9.16 -5.18 -11.38
CA GLU A 106 -10.26 -4.54 -12.12
C GLU A 106 -10.91 -3.40 -11.33
N GLU A 107 -11.11 -3.55 -10.02
CA GLU A 107 -11.57 -2.46 -9.16
C GLU A 107 -10.59 -1.27 -9.15
N SER A 108 -9.29 -1.56 -9.09
CA SER A 108 -8.23 -0.54 -9.07
C SER A 108 -8.14 0.17 -10.42
N LEU A 109 -8.22 -0.57 -11.53
CA LEU A 109 -8.21 -0.04 -12.90
C LEU A 109 -9.39 0.91 -13.12
N ARG A 110 -10.61 0.49 -12.79
CA ARG A 110 -11.81 1.36 -12.90
C ARG A 110 -11.64 2.66 -12.12
N THR A 111 -11.00 2.60 -10.96
CA THR A 111 -10.75 3.79 -10.14
C THR A 111 -9.71 4.71 -10.79
N PHE A 112 -8.58 4.16 -11.25
CA PHE A 112 -7.55 4.95 -11.93
C PHE A 112 -8.06 5.58 -13.23
N GLU A 113 -8.87 4.87 -14.02
CA GLU A 113 -9.53 5.41 -15.21
C GLU A 113 -10.50 6.55 -14.87
N LYS A 114 -11.32 6.37 -13.83
CA LYS A 114 -12.28 7.39 -13.35
C LYS A 114 -11.57 8.69 -12.96
N ILE A 115 -10.43 8.60 -12.27
CA ILE A 115 -9.67 9.78 -11.79
C ILE A 115 -8.65 10.29 -12.81
N GLY A 116 -8.53 9.65 -13.99
CA GLY A 116 -7.62 10.07 -15.05
C GLY A 116 -6.14 9.71 -14.84
N ASP A 117 -5.81 8.83 -13.90
CA ASP A 117 -4.45 8.37 -13.64
C ASP A 117 -4.03 7.30 -14.66
N ARG A 118 -3.60 7.77 -15.83
CA ARG A 118 -3.17 6.90 -16.92
C ARG A 118 -1.96 6.01 -16.56
N PRO A 119 -0.90 6.53 -15.91
CA PRO A 119 0.25 5.70 -15.54
C PRO A 119 -0.13 4.51 -14.65
N ASN A 120 -0.91 4.71 -13.59
CA ASN A 120 -1.30 3.60 -12.73
C ASN A 120 -2.32 2.67 -13.41
N ALA A 121 -3.20 3.19 -14.26
CA ALA A 121 -4.09 2.35 -15.06
C ALA A 121 -3.31 1.41 -15.99
N GLU A 122 -2.24 1.88 -16.62
CA GLU A 122 -1.38 1.07 -17.49
C GLU A 122 -0.67 -0.04 -16.71
N ILE A 123 -0.05 0.28 -15.57
CA ILE A 123 0.58 -0.71 -14.68
C ILE A 123 -0.41 -1.79 -14.25
N VAL A 124 -1.65 -1.41 -13.91
CA VAL A 124 -2.68 -2.38 -13.52
C VAL A 124 -3.13 -3.26 -14.70
N ARG A 125 -3.17 -2.73 -15.93
CA ARG A 125 -3.47 -3.52 -17.14
C ARG A 125 -2.39 -4.56 -17.40
N GLU A 126 -1.11 -4.19 -17.31
CA GLU A 126 0.00 -5.13 -17.44
C GLU A 126 -0.15 -6.29 -16.45
N HIS A 127 -0.44 -6.00 -15.18
CA HIS A 127 -0.66 -7.04 -14.18
C HIS A 127 -1.89 -7.92 -14.45
N LEU A 128 -2.94 -7.38 -15.09
CA LEU A 128 -4.13 -8.14 -15.49
C LEU A 128 -3.85 -9.09 -16.67
N GLU A 129 -2.99 -8.69 -17.61
CA GLU A 129 -2.58 -9.51 -18.75
C GLU A 129 -1.72 -10.70 -18.32
N GLU A 130 -0.94 -10.53 -17.25
CA GLU A 130 -0.06 -11.56 -16.69
C GLU A 130 -0.76 -12.57 -15.74
N LEU A 131 -2.08 -12.46 -15.53
CA LEU A 131 -2.85 -13.37 -14.65
C LEU A 131 -3.31 -14.64 -15.36
#